data_AF-A0A8T3WWA3-F1
#
_entry.id   AF-A0A8T3WWA3-F1
#
_cell.length_a   1.000
_cell.length_b   1.000
_cell.length_c   1.000
_cell.angle_alpha   90.00
_cell.angle_beta   90.00
_cell.angle_gamma   90.00
#
_symmetry.space_group_name_H-M   'P 1'
#
loop_
_entity.id
_entity.type
_entity.pdbx_description
1 polymer ?
#
loop_
_entity_poly.entity_id
_entity_poly.type
_entity_poly.pdbx_seq_one_letter_code
_entity_poly.pdbx_strand_id
1 'polypeptide(L)'
;MINAKRFFAGMGSGMKSFGMLISAIINSSLLLIVYLVGVGITSIIAKLVGKRFLDTKPSAKGSYWSPLGLKTRPLKGHYRQF
;
A
#
# COMPACT_ATOMS: atom_id res chain seq x y z
N MET A 1 -51.03 -3.85 1.40
CA MET A 1 -50.23 -3.00 0.48
C MET A 1 -48.87 -2.54 1.02
N ILE A 2 -48.64 -2.42 2.34
CA ILE A 2 -47.37 -1.90 2.91
C ILE A 2 -46.16 -2.83 2.63
N ASN A 3 -46.39 -4.15 2.58
CA ASN A 3 -45.33 -5.14 2.41
C ASN A 3 -44.71 -5.16 1.00
N ALA A 4 -45.52 -4.98 -0.04
CA ALA A 4 -45.04 -4.96 -1.42
C ALA A 4 -44.11 -3.76 -1.68
N LYS A 5 -44.48 -2.55 -1.21
CA LYS A 5 -43.62 -1.36 -1.36
C LYS A 5 -42.28 -1.51 -0.66
N ARG A 6 -42.25 -2.10 0.54
CA ARG A 6 -41.01 -2.38 1.27
C ARG A 6 -40.14 -3.43 0.57
N PHE A 7 -40.77 -4.46 -0.01
CA PHE A 7 -40.08 -5.47 -0.79
C PHE A 7 -39.37 -4.87 -2.02
N PHE A 8 -40.08 -4.06 -2.82
CA PHE A 8 -39.47 -3.40 -3.98
C PHE A 8 -38.41 -2.37 -3.59
N ALA A 9 -38.59 -1.64 -2.48
CA ALA A 9 -37.56 -0.74 -1.96
C ALA A 9 -36.29 -1.50 -1.53
N GLY A 10 -36.45 -2.64 -0.85
CA GLY A 10 -35.34 -3.52 -0.49
C GLY A 10 -34.62 -4.12 -1.71
N MET A 11 -35.39 -4.54 -2.72
CA MET A 11 -34.84 -5.05 -3.99
C MET A 11 -34.05 -3.97 -4.73
N GLY A 12 -34.55 -2.74 -4.82
CA GLY A 12 -33.84 -1.61 -5.42
C GLY A 12 -32.55 -1.28 -4.68
N SER A 13 -32.58 -1.28 -3.34
CA SER A 13 -31.38 -1.09 -2.52
C SER A 13 -30.35 -2.21 -2.72
N GLY A 14 -30.81 -3.46 -2.80
CA GLY A 14 -29.94 -4.62 -3.05
C GLY A 14 -29.25 -4.54 -4.42
N MET A 15 -30.00 -4.18 -5.47
CA MET A 15 -29.46 -4.03 -6.81
C MET A 15 -28.43 -2.89 -6.90
N LYS A 16 -28.67 -1.78 -6.20
CA LYS A 16 -27.70 -0.67 -6.11
C LYS A 16 -26.40 -1.12 -5.43
N SER A 17 -26.48 -1.81 -4.30
CA SER A 17 -25.30 -2.34 -3.60
C SER A 17 -24.54 -3.38 -4.42
N PHE A 18 -25.26 -4.26 -5.12
CA PHE A 18 -24.65 -5.21 -6.05
C PHE A 18 -23.89 -4.51 -7.16
N GLY A 19 -24.50 -3.49 -7.79
CA GLY A 19 -23.85 -2.68 -8.82
C GLY A 19 -22.58 -1.99 -8.31
N MET A 20 -22.60 -1.43 -7.09
CA MET A 20 -21.41 -0.83 -6.46
C MET A 20 -20.30 -1.86 -6.26
N LEU A 21 -20.64 -3.08 -5.81
CA LEU A 21 -19.67 -4.14 -5.57
C LEU A 21 -19.04 -4.64 -6.88
N ILE A 22 -19.86 -4.86 -7.92
CA ILE A 22 -19.36 -5.23 -9.26
C ILE A 22 -18.47 -4.13 -9.83
N SER A 23 -18.87 -2.87 -9.70
CA SER A 23 -18.05 -1.73 -10.14
C SER A 23 -16.70 -1.69 -9.42
N ALA A 24 -16.68 -1.93 -8.11
CA ALA A 24 -15.44 -2.00 -7.34
C ALA A 24 -14.54 -3.15 -7.81
N ILE A 25 -15.10 -4.33 -8.11
CA ILE A 25 -14.34 -5.48 -8.64
C ILE A 25 -13.74 -5.16 -10.01
N ILE A 26 -14.53 -4.59 -10.92
CA ILE A 26 -14.06 -4.24 -12.26
C ILE A 26 -12.95 -3.19 -12.18
N ASN A 27 -13.16 -2.11 -11.40
CA ASN A 27 -12.17 -1.06 -11.25
C ASN A 27 -10.87 -1.55 -10.62
N SER A 28 -10.95 -2.38 -9.57
CA SER A 28 -9.76 -2.96 -8.94
C SER A 28 -9.04 -3.93 -9.87
N SER A 29 -9.77 -4.71 -10.66
CA SER A 29 -9.19 -5.62 -11.67
C SER A 29 -8.48 -4.84 -12.78
N LEU A 30 -9.10 -3.76 -13.29
CA LEU A 30 -8.47 -2.87 -14.27
C LEU A 30 -7.21 -2.22 -13.73
N LEU A 31 -7.26 -1.70 -12.50
CA LEU A 31 -6.09 -1.12 -11.83
C LEU A 31 -4.97 -2.13 -11.65
N LEU A 32 -5.30 -3.37 -11.28
CA LEU A 32 -4.33 -4.45 -11.15
C LEU A 32 -3.62 -4.72 -12.48
N ILE A 33 -4.37 -4.82 -13.58
CA ILE A 33 -3.79 -5.05 -14.91
C ILE A 33 -2.89 -3.87 -15.31
N VAL A 34 -3.36 -2.63 -15.14
CA VAL A 34 -2.57 -1.43 -15.45
C VAL A 34 -1.30 -1.37 -14.60
N TYR A 35 -1.38 -1.75 -13.33
CA TYR A 35 -0.22 -1.80 -12.45
C TYR A 35 0.78 -2.86 -12.88
N LEU A 36 0.31 -4.08 -13.21
CA LEU A 36 1.18 -5.15 -13.69
C LEU A 36 1.84 -4.78 -15.02
N VAL A 37 1.12 -4.18 -15.95
CA VAL A 37 1.68 -3.77 -17.24
C VAL A 37 2.60 -2.56 -17.08
N GLY A 38 2.15 -1.50 -16.41
CA GLY A 38 2.94 -0.28 -16.22
C GLY A 38 4.16 -0.50 -15.32
N VAL A 39 3.96 -0.98 -14.09
CA VAL A 39 5.04 -1.20 -13.13
C VAL A 39 5.87 -2.43 -13.51
N GLY A 40 5.25 -3.50 -14.01
CA GLY A 40 5.98 -4.68 -14.46
C GLY A 40 6.91 -4.37 -15.62
N ILE A 41 6.42 -3.74 -16.69
CA ILE A 41 7.27 -3.38 -17.84
C ILE A 41 8.36 -2.39 -17.41
N THR A 42 8.03 -1.36 -16.63
CA THR A 42 9.05 -0.41 -16.15
C THR A 42 10.11 -1.07 -15.27
N SER A 43 9.74 -2.07 -14.45
CA SER A 43 10.70 -2.84 -13.66
C SER A 43 11.62 -3.69 -14.53
N ILE A 44 11.10 -4.30 -15.61
CA ILE A 44 11.87 -5.07 -16.58
C ILE A 44 12.87 -4.14 -17.28
N ILE A 45 12.40 -2.99 -17.79
CA ILE A 45 13.25 -2.00 -18.45
C ILE A 45 14.33 -1.48 -17.50
N ALA A 46 13.96 -1.11 -16.27
CA ALA A 46 14.92 -0.63 -15.28
C ALA A 46 16.00 -1.68 -14.97
N LYS A 47 15.61 -2.96 -14.89
CA LYS A 47 16.57 -4.07 -14.72
C LYS A 47 17.50 -4.21 -15.92
N LEU A 48 17.00 -4.07 -17.15
CA LEU A 48 17.81 -4.10 -18.37
C LEU A 48 18.81 -2.93 -18.45
N VAL A 49 18.42 -1.74 -17.97
CA VAL A 49 19.28 -0.55 -17.90
C VAL A 49 20.25 -0.61 -16.71
N GLY A 50 20.19 -1.66 -15.88
CA GLY A 50 21.05 -1.83 -14.71
C GLY A 50 20.67 -0.94 -13.52
N LYS A 51 19.52 -0.28 -13.55
CA LYS A 51 18.96 0.47 -12.41
C LYS A 51 18.51 -0.54 -11.35
N ARG A 52 19.14 -0.49 -10.18
CA ARG A 52 18.72 -1.26 -8.99
C ARG A 52 17.82 -0.37 -8.13
N PHE A 53 16.58 -0.81 -7.88
CA PHE A 53 15.63 -0.09 -7.04
C PHE A 53 15.97 -0.20 -5.55
N LEU A 54 16.52 -1.35 -5.13
CA LEU A 54 17.15 -1.51 -3.82
C LEU A 54 18.65 -1.59 -3.98
N ASP A 55 19.35 -0.71 -3.27
CA ASP A 55 20.79 -0.80 -3.12
C ASP A 55 21.09 -1.96 -2.16
N THR A 56 21.37 -3.15 -2.71
CA THR A 56 21.66 -4.36 -1.93
C THR A 56 23.06 -4.36 -1.33
N LYS A 57 23.88 -3.37 -1.66
CA LYS A 57 25.18 -3.18 -1.04
C LYS A 57 24.96 -2.42 0.27
N PRO A 58 25.42 -2.93 1.42
CA PRO A 58 25.46 -2.12 2.63
C PRO A 58 26.26 -0.85 2.32
N SER A 59 25.64 0.30 2.54
CA SER A 59 26.30 1.60 2.38
C SER A 59 27.63 1.58 3.15
N ALA A 60 28.71 1.98 2.48
CA ALA A 60 30.01 2.15 3.14
C ALA A 60 29.94 3.18 4.29
N LYS A 61 28.93 4.06 4.27
CA LYS A 61 28.50 4.81 5.45
C LYS A 61 27.81 3.81 6.37
N GLY A 62 28.55 3.33 7.37
CA GLY A 62 28.03 2.46 8.42
C GLY A 62 26.65 2.90 8.87
N SER A 63 25.84 1.93 9.31
CA SER A 63 24.42 2.18 9.56
C SER A 63 24.21 3.42 10.44
N TYR A 64 23.16 4.20 10.18
CA TYR A 64 22.81 5.39 10.98
C TYR A 64 22.52 5.06 12.46
N TRP A 65 22.53 3.78 12.82
CA TRP A 65 22.51 3.31 14.19
C TRP A 65 23.83 3.64 14.87
N SER A 66 23.83 4.69 15.69
CA SER A 66 24.86 4.89 16.69
C SER A 66 24.70 3.84 17.80
N PRO A 67 25.79 3.23 18.32
CA PRO A 67 25.69 2.41 19.52
C PRO A 67 25.08 3.23 20.66
N LEU A 68 23.98 2.75 21.23
CA LEU A 68 23.31 3.36 22.38
C LEU A 68 24.29 3.36 23.57
N GLY A 69 24.94 4.50 23.81
CA GLY A 69 25.89 4.73 24.91
C GLY A 69 25.20 4.81 26.27
N LEU A 70 24.41 3.78 26.63
CA LEU A 70 23.60 3.72 27.86
C LEU A 70 24.43 3.82 29.14
N LYS A 71 25.75 3.59 29.08
CA LYS A 71 26.66 3.66 30.22
C LYS A 71 27.46 4.98 30.31
N THR A 72 27.56 5.75 29.24
CA THR A 72 28.49 6.90 29.13
C THR A 72 27.81 8.26 29.06
N ARG A 73 26.50 8.34 28.77
CA ARG A 73 25.77 9.61 28.64
C ARG A 73 24.79 9.84 29.79
N PRO A 74 24.59 11.10 30.23
CA PRO A 74 23.67 11.42 31.30
C PRO A 74 22.22 11.09 30.90
N LEU A 75 21.47 10.44 31.82
CA LEU A 75 20.10 9.93 31.64
C LEU A 75 19.15 10.94 30.97
N LYS A 76 19.32 12.23 31.27
CA LYS A 76 18.53 13.35 30.75
C LYS A 76 18.57 13.49 29.22
N GLY A 77 19.64 13.05 28.57
CA GLY A 77 19.78 13.08 27.11
C GLY A 77 19.00 11.99 26.39
N HIS A 78 18.69 10.88 27.07
CA HIS A 78 17.98 9.74 26.48
C HIS A 78 16.46 9.94 26.38
N TYR A 79 15.87 10.80 27.22
CA TYR A 79 14.44 11.11 27.19
C TYR A 79 13.98 11.92 25.96
N ARG A 80 14.91 12.36 25.11
CA ARG A 80 14.61 13.12 23.88
C ARG A 80 14.75 12.30 22.60
N GLN A 81 14.97 10.99 22.74
CA GLN A 81 15.25 10.09 21.61
C GLN A 81 14.01 9.31 21.13
N PHE A 82 12.90 9.41 21.89
CA PHE A 82 11.56 8.96 21.54
C PHE A 82 10.61 10.16 21.61
#